data_AF-A0A1J5PMQ3-F1
#
_entry.id   AF-A0A1J5PMQ3-F1
#
_cell.length_a   1.000
_cell.length_b   1.000
_cell.length_c   1.000
_cell.angle_alpha   90.00
_cell.angle_beta   90.00
_cell.angle_gamma   90.00
#
_symmetry.space_group_name_H-M   'P 1'
#
loop_
_entity.id
_entity.type
_entity.pdbx_description
1 polymer ?
#
loop_
_entity_poly.entity_id
_entity_poly.type
_entity_poly.pdbx_seq_one_letter_code
_entity_poly.pdbx_strand_id
1 'polypeptide(L)' 'MFIARQRHVQALADALVHLDLARELIAQDAQAPLDLLAEELRLAHQALMTITGEYTPDDLLGAIFSSFCIGK' A
#
# COMPACT_ATOMS: atom_id res chain seq x y z
N MET A 1 -11.41 -6.96 20.32
CA MET A 1 -10.91 -5.58 20.53
C MET A 1 -9.62 -5.46 19.76
N PHE A 2 -9.56 -4.61 18.73
CA PHE A 2 -8.34 -4.34 17.99
C PHE A 2 -7.58 -3.21 18.70
N ILE A 3 -6.30 -3.42 18.99
CA ILE A 3 -5.43 -2.43 19.64
C ILE A 3 -4.31 -2.07 18.66
N ALA A 4 -4.26 -0.80 18.25
CA ALA A 4 -3.16 -0.28 17.44
C ALA A 4 -2.09 0.33 18.34
N ARG A 5 -0.82 0.00 18.09
CA ARG A 5 0.32 0.66 18.73
C ARG A 5 0.55 2.03 18.08
N GLN A 6 1.22 2.94 18.79
CA GLN A 6 1.58 4.27 18.27
C GLN A 6 2.25 4.19 16.88
N ARG A 7 3.12 3.20 16.65
CA ARG A 7 3.76 2.99 15.34
C ARG A 7 2.75 2.72 14.21
N HIS A 8 1.69 1.94 14.49
CA HIS A 8 0.69 1.62 13.47
C HIS A 8 -0.17 2.84 13.18
N VAL A 9 -0.49 3.64 14.21
CA VAL A 9 -1.19 4.92 14.05
C VAL A 9 -0.37 5.89 13.20
N GLN A 10 0.93 5.98 13.44
CA GLN A 10 1.83 6.82 12.64
C GLN A 10 1.85 6.37 11.17
N ALA A 11 2.06 5.08 10.92
CA ALA A 11 2.07 4.52 9.58
C ALA A 11 0.76 4.76 8.80
N LEU A 12 -0.40 4.69 9.48
CA LEU A 12 -1.69 5.04 8.89
C LEU A 12 -1.81 6.54 8.58
N ALA A 13 -1.29 7.40 9.47
CA ALA A 13 -1.28 8.85 9.25
C ALA A 13 -0.40 9.22 8.04
N ASP A 14 0.81 8.63 7.94
CA ASP A 14 1.72 8.85 6.82
C ASP A 14 1.10 8.37 5.50
N ALA A 15 0.46 7.20 5.49
CA ALA A 15 -0.27 6.70 4.32
C ALA A 15 -1.41 7.63 3.89
N LEU A 16 -2.17 8.17 4.85
CA LEU A 16 -3.25 9.12 4.58
C LEU A 16 -2.75 10.41 3.92
N VAL A 17 -1.61 10.95 4.38
CA VAL A 17 -1.01 12.16 3.77
C VAL A 17 -0.72 11.94 2.29
N HIS A 18 -0.09 10.82 1.92
CA HIS A 18 0.20 10.51 0.52
C HIS A 18 -1.07 10.28 -0.31
N LEU A 19 -2.09 9.65 0.25
CA LEU A 19 -3.38 9.46 -0.42
C LEU A 19 -4.11 10.78 -0.66
N ASP A 20 -4.02 11.72 0.29
CA ASP A 20 -4.58 13.06 0.14
C ASP A 20 -3.86 13.85 -0.96
N LEU A 21 -2.53 13.80 -1.02
CA LEU A 21 -1.74 14.39 -2.10
C LEU A 21 -2.10 13.79 -3.46
N ALA A 22 -2.19 12.46 -3.55
CA ALA A 22 -2.62 11.77 -4.78
C ALA A 22 -4.02 12.22 -5.23
N ARG A 23 -4.96 12.39 -4.29
CA ARG A 23 -6.31 12.88 -4.56
C ARG A 23 -6.31 14.33 -5.03
N GLU A 24 -5.49 15.18 -4.42
CA GLU A 24 -5.33 16.58 -4.84
C GLU A 24 -4.75 16.70 -6.26
N LEU A 25 -3.76 15.87 -6.61
CA LEU A 25 -3.20 15.82 -7.96
C LEU A 25 -4.27 15.54 -9.02
N ILE A 26 -5.11 14.52 -8.78
CA ILE A 26 -6.21 14.16 -9.69
C ILE A 26 -7.27 15.27 -9.77
N ALA A 27 -7.56 15.93 -8.65
CA ALA A 27 -8.57 16.99 -8.58
C ALA A 27 -8.15 18.28 -9.32
N GLN A 28 -6.84 18.55 -9.41
CA GLN A 28 -6.30 19.75 -10.06
C GLN A 28 -6.24 19.62 -11.59
N ASP A 29 -5.96 18.43 -12.12
CA ASP A 29 -5.89 18.20 -13.56
C ASP A 29 -6.25 16.75 -13.93
N ALA A 30 -7.14 16.56 -14.89
CA ALA A 30 -7.45 15.24 -15.44
C ALA A 30 -6.26 14.65 -16.25
N GLN A 31 -5.29 15.48 -16.62
CA GLN A 31 -4.00 15.10 -17.21
C GLN A 31 -2.87 15.10 -16.16
N ALA A 32 -3.19 15.05 -14.87
CA ALA A 32 -2.19 15.01 -13.81
C ALA A 32 -1.08 13.99 -14.11
N PRO A 33 0.19 14.32 -13.84
CA PRO A 33 1.30 13.43 -14.16
C PRO A 33 1.13 12.09 -13.46
N LEU A 34 0.86 11.04 -14.25
CA LEU A 34 0.64 9.69 -13.74
C LEU A 34 1.86 9.18 -12.96
N ASP A 35 3.06 9.67 -13.27
CA ASP A 35 4.29 9.34 -12.56
C ASP A 35 4.26 9.86 -11.11
N LEU A 36 3.77 11.09 -10.88
CA LEU A 36 3.64 11.64 -9.52
C LEU A 36 2.53 10.91 -8.74
N LEU A 37 1.40 10.62 -9.40
CA LEU A 37 0.34 9.84 -8.79
C LEU A 37 0.85 8.44 -8.36
N ALA A 38 1.58 7.76 -9.24
CA ALA A 38 2.16 6.46 -8.96
C ALA A 38 3.14 6.52 -7.78
N GLU A 39 3.94 7.58 -7.69
CA GLU A 39 4.88 7.78 -6.60
C GLU A 39 4.19 7.99 -5.25
N GLU A 40 3.15 8.83 -5.18
CA GLU A 40 2.38 9.02 -3.94
C GLU A 40 1.71 7.71 -3.48
N LEU A 41 1.15 6.93 -4.42
CA LEU A 41 0.59 5.62 -4.10
C LEU A 41 1.66 4.62 -3.62
N ARG A 42 2.87 4.67 -4.20
CA ARG A 42 4.00 3.83 -3.78
C ARG A 42 4.42 4.16 -2.34
N LEU A 43 4.50 5.45 -1.99
CA LEU A 43 4.84 5.91 -0.64
C LEU A 43 3.76 5.55 0.38
N ALA A 44 2.48 5.72 0.03
CA ALA A 44 1.37 5.28 0.86
C ALA A 44 1.44 3.77 1.15
N HIS A 45 1.69 2.97 0.10
CA HIS A 45 1.86 1.52 0.25
C HIS A 45 3.04 1.18 1.17
N GLN A 46 4.19 1.81 0.99
CA GLN A 46 5.37 1.59 1.85
C GLN A 46 5.10 1.90 3.32
N ALA A 47 4.38 2.98 3.62
CA ALA A 47 3.98 3.30 4.99
C ALA A 47 3.13 2.16 5.59
N LEU A 48 2.16 1.62 4.83
CA LEU A 48 1.33 0.49 5.27
C LEU A 48 2.14 -0.80 5.47
N MET A 49 3.16 -1.04 4.65
CA MET A 49 4.05 -2.21 4.80
C MET A 49 4.81 -2.22 6.12
N THR A 50 5.03 -1.07 6.76
CA THR A 50 5.61 -1.03 8.11
C THR A 50 4.71 -1.65 9.19
N ILE A 51 3.41 -1.78 8.91
CA ILE A 51 2.42 -2.43 9.78
C ILE A 51 2.32 -3.92 9.46
N THR A 52 2.19 -4.27 8.17
CA THR A 52 1.91 -5.63 7.70
C THR A 52 3.16 -6.49 7.53
N GLY A 53 4.34 -5.88 7.49
CA GLY A 53 5.56 -6.51 7.01
C GLY A 53 5.72 -6.39 5.51
N GLU A 54 6.89 -6.79 5.02
CA GLU A 54 7.19 -6.82 3.58
C GLU A 54 6.36 -7.92 2.91
N TYR A 55 5.69 -7.58 1.81
CA TYR A 55 5.02 -8.52 0.92
C TYR A 55 5.98 -8.81 -0.22
N THR A 56 6.63 -9.95 -0.12
CA THR A 56 7.69 -10.37 -1.02
C THR A 56 7.12 -11.00 -2.29
N PRO A 57 7.92 -11.10 -3.37
CA PRO A 57 7.54 -11.91 -4.52
C PRO A 57 7.20 -13.36 -4.15
N ASP A 58 7.84 -13.93 -3.12
CA ASP A 58 7.55 -15.28 -2.64
C ASP A 58 6.18 -15.36 -1.96
N ASP A 59 5.75 -14.32 -1.23
CA ASP A 59 4.39 -14.24 -0.68
C ASP A 59 3.33 -14.18 -1.78
N LEU A 60 3.63 -13.47 -2.88
CA LEU A 60 2.79 -13.43 -4.06
C LEU A 60 2.70 -14.79 -4.76
N LEU A 61 3.84 -15.46 -4.98
CA LEU A 61 3.87 -16.79 -5.56
C LEU A 61 3.14 -17.80 -4.66
N GLY A 62 3.38 -17.73 -3.35
CA GLY A 62 2.68 -18.52 -2.35
C GLY A 62 1.16 -18.33 -2.43
N ALA A 63 0.67 -17.10 -2.55
CA ALA A 63 -0.76 -16.82 -2.70
C ALA A 63 -1.33 -17.36 -4.03
N ILE A 64 -0.64 -17.15 -5.15
CA ILE A 64 -1.05 -17.65 -6.48
C ILE A 64 -1.13 -19.18 -6.46
N PHE A 65 -0.13 -19.85 -5.88
CA PHE A 65 -0.05 -21.32 -5.86
C PHE A 65 -0.75 -21.98 -4.67
N SER A 66 -1.21 -21.21 -3.67
CA SER A 66 -1.96 -21.74 -2.51
C SER A 66 -3.27 -22.44 -2.89
N SER A 67 -3.83 -22.09 -4.04
CA SER A 67 -5.05 -22.68 -4.60
C SER A 67 -4.78 -23.79 -5.62
N PHE A 68 -3.53 -23.95 -6.05
CA PHE A 68 -3.12 -25.13 -6.82
C PHE A 68 -2.90 -26.27 -5.83
N CYS A 69 -3.88 -27.16 -5.72
CA CYS A 69 -3.67 -28.44 -5.07
C CYS A 69 -2.44 -29.09 -5.71
N ILE A 70 -1.31 -29.11 -4.99
CA ILE A 70 -0.23 -30.05 -5.28
C ILE A 70 -0.84 -31.42 -5.02
N GLY A 71 -1.40 -32.05 -6.07
CA GLY A 71 -1.78 -33.45 -6.06
C GLY A 71 -0.58 -34.30 -5.60
N LYS A 72 -0.72 -35.34 -4.77
CA LYS A 72 -1.43 -36.59 -5.05
C LYS A 72 -1.93 -36.76 -6.48
#